data_AF-A0A1G6SHK3-F1
#
_entry.id   AF-A0A1G6SHK3-F1
#
_cell.length_a   1.000
_cell.length_b   1.000
_cell.length_c   1.000
_cell.angle_alpha   90.00
_cell.angle_beta   90.00
_cell.angle_gamma   90.00
#
_symmetry.space_group_name_H-M   'P 1'
#
loop_
_entity.id
_entity.type
_entity.pdbx_description
1 polymer ?
#
loop_
_entity_poly.entity_id
_entity_poly.type
_entity_poly.pdbx_seq_one_letter_code
_entity_poly.pdbx_strand_id
1 'polypeptide(L)'
;MKVPILVLFFIAGLAVSCSKSDDKPACTNKLSLSRDRQIIDSFLQKNGQKELFHFDSQELVYYYIEKPGTGTTKPTIDSLVSFRYIGRLMNGTIVDSLTVKQPPTAPLRTFGSGVRVVYAISQLSKGGKIRLVIPSSSQFGCLQVAGVNIVPPNSQLVYEYELTDMIPSY
;
A
#
# COMPACT_ATOMS: atom_id res chain seq x y z
N MET A 1 29.79 42.57 -67.33
CA MET A 1 30.61 41.38 -67.01
C MET A 1 31.72 41.86 -66.07
N LYS A 2 31.83 41.56 -64.77
CA LYS A 2 31.24 40.62 -63.81
C LYS A 2 31.14 41.35 -62.46
N VAL A 3 30.04 41.18 -61.73
CA VAL A 3 29.85 41.66 -60.34
C VAL A 3 30.41 40.60 -59.40
N PRO A 4 31.22 40.93 -58.38
CA PRO A 4 31.49 40.00 -57.29
C PRO A 4 30.48 40.24 -56.17
N ILE A 5 29.55 39.30 -56.05
CA ILE A 5 28.74 39.04 -54.87
C ILE A 5 29.61 38.29 -53.87
N LEU A 6 29.77 38.80 -52.65
CA LEU A 6 30.17 38.00 -51.50
C LEU A 6 29.11 38.19 -50.41
N VAL A 7 28.18 37.24 -50.38
CA VAL A 7 27.26 36.98 -49.27
C VAL A 7 27.97 36.03 -48.31
N LEU A 8 27.88 36.24 -46.99
CA LEU A 8 27.65 35.20 -45.97
C LEU A 8 27.45 35.89 -44.61
N PHE A 9 26.22 35.92 -44.06
CA PHE A 9 25.66 34.97 -43.08
C PHE A 9 26.41 34.98 -41.71
N PHE A 10 25.82 34.92 -40.52
CA PHE A 10 24.48 34.95 -39.94
C PHE A 10 24.69 34.51 -38.46
N ILE A 11 23.75 34.86 -37.58
CA ILE A 11 23.37 34.14 -36.33
C ILE A 11 24.14 34.48 -35.06
N ALA A 12 23.43 35.29 -34.27
CA ALA A 12 23.43 35.43 -32.82
C ALA A 12 23.65 34.12 -32.03
N GLY A 13 24.25 34.27 -30.86
CA GLY A 13 24.57 33.16 -29.96
C GLY A 13 23.37 32.30 -29.57
N LEU A 14 23.63 31.01 -29.46
CA LEU A 14 22.93 30.12 -28.56
C LEU A 14 23.99 29.26 -27.88
N ALA A 15 24.30 29.61 -26.62
CA ALA A 15 24.89 28.66 -25.71
C ALA A 15 23.87 27.53 -25.55
N VAL A 16 24.09 26.42 -26.25
CA VAL A 16 23.39 25.16 -26.01
C VAL A 16 23.86 24.66 -24.65
N SER A 17 23.23 25.16 -23.60
CA SER A 17 23.19 24.49 -22.31
C SER A 17 22.29 23.29 -22.49
N CYS A 18 22.88 22.13 -22.80
CA CYS A 18 22.20 20.85 -22.71
C CYS A 18 21.85 20.60 -21.24
N SER A 19 20.69 21.09 -20.82
CA SER A 19 20.01 20.60 -19.63
C SER A 19 19.61 19.16 -19.96
N LYS A 20 20.41 18.19 -19.52
CA LYS A 20 20.04 16.78 -19.56
C LYS A 20 18.85 16.66 -18.61
N SER A 21 17.63 16.73 -19.13
CA SER A 21 16.44 16.35 -18.38
C SER A 21 16.59 14.86 -18.09
N ASP A 22 16.68 14.51 -16.82
CA ASP A 22 16.56 13.13 -16.35
C ASP A 22 15.11 12.68 -16.58
N ASP A 23 14.74 12.42 -17.83
CA ASP A 23 13.43 11.87 -18.22
C ASP A 23 13.39 10.38 -17.84
N LYS A 24 13.39 10.09 -16.53
CA LYS A 24 12.95 8.78 -16.04
C LYS A 24 11.46 8.68 -16.41
N PRO A 25 11.04 7.66 -17.18
CA PRO A 25 9.64 7.54 -17.56
C PRO A 25 8.79 7.51 -16.30
N ALA A 26 7.74 8.35 -16.29
CA ALA A 26 6.78 8.39 -15.19
C ALA A 26 6.24 6.98 -14.92
N CYS A 27 6.25 6.59 -13.66
CA CYS A 27 5.74 5.30 -13.22
C CYS A 27 4.29 5.15 -13.67
N THR A 28 4.01 4.12 -14.48
CA THR A 28 2.65 3.85 -14.97
C THR A 28 2.15 2.52 -14.40
N ASN A 29 1.01 2.56 -13.71
CA ASN A 29 0.32 1.37 -13.22
C ASN A 29 -0.01 0.44 -14.38
N LYS A 30 0.54 -0.79 -14.35
CA LYS A 30 0.25 -1.79 -15.38
C LYS A 30 -1.04 -2.56 -15.08
N LEU A 31 -1.43 -2.63 -13.81
CA LEU A 31 -2.63 -3.32 -13.35
C LEU A 31 -3.70 -2.31 -12.94
N SER A 32 -4.91 -2.50 -13.47
CA SER A 32 -6.13 -1.86 -12.97
C SER A 32 -6.63 -2.57 -11.71
N LEU A 33 -7.45 -1.88 -10.92
CA LEU A 33 -8.14 -2.50 -9.78
C LEU A 33 -8.95 -3.74 -10.19
N SER A 34 -9.64 -3.70 -11.35
CA SER A 34 -10.38 -4.86 -11.86
C SER A 34 -9.46 -6.05 -12.13
N ARG A 35 -8.25 -5.81 -12.63
CA ARG A 35 -7.28 -6.86 -12.90
C ARG A 35 -6.66 -7.40 -11.60
N ASP A 36 -6.31 -6.53 -10.66
CA ASP A 36 -5.87 -6.94 -9.32
C ASP A 36 -6.90 -7.85 -8.65
N ARG A 37 -8.19 -7.47 -8.71
CA ARG A 37 -9.28 -8.25 -8.13
C ARG A 37 -9.38 -9.65 -8.72
N GLN A 38 -9.22 -9.81 -10.04
CA GLN A 38 -9.20 -11.14 -10.68
C GLN A 38 -8.02 -12.00 -10.19
N ILE A 39 -6.84 -11.38 -10.01
CA ILE A 39 -5.64 -12.07 -9.48
C ILE A 39 -5.89 -12.51 -8.04
N ILE A 40 -6.42 -11.61 -7.20
CA ILE A 40 -6.76 -11.88 -5.80
C ILE A 40 -7.81 -12.98 -5.69
N ASP A 41 -8.89 -12.90 -6.48
CA ASP A 41 -9.95 -13.91 -6.48
C ASP A 41 -9.40 -15.30 -6.83
N SER A 42 -8.50 -15.37 -7.81
CA SER A 42 -7.82 -16.63 -8.20
C SER A 42 -6.89 -17.14 -7.09
N PHE A 43 -6.14 -16.24 -6.45
CA PHE A 43 -5.29 -16.58 -5.30
C PHE A 43 -6.11 -17.14 -4.14
N LEU A 44 -7.21 -16.47 -3.77
CA LEU A 44 -8.10 -16.89 -2.70
C LEU A 44 -8.80 -18.21 -3.04
N GLN A 45 -9.23 -18.40 -4.29
CA GLN A 45 -9.84 -19.66 -4.75
C GLN A 45 -8.85 -20.82 -4.67
N LYS A 46 -7.62 -20.63 -5.17
CA LYS A 46 -6.56 -21.65 -5.13
C LYS A 46 -6.22 -22.07 -3.70
N ASN A 47 -6.33 -21.14 -2.74
CA ASN A 47 -6.06 -21.41 -1.32
C ASN A 47 -7.30 -21.91 -0.56
N GLY A 48 -8.46 -22.08 -1.20
CA GLY A 48 -9.70 -22.49 -0.53
C GLY A 48 -10.28 -21.43 0.42
N GLN A 49 -9.92 -20.16 0.22
CA GLN A 49 -10.29 -19.04 1.10
C GLN A 49 -11.29 -18.07 0.46
N LYS A 50 -11.74 -18.33 -0.77
CA LYS A 50 -12.57 -17.39 -1.54
C LYS A 50 -13.84 -16.94 -0.79
N GLU A 51 -14.51 -17.87 -0.12
CA GLU A 51 -15.76 -17.60 0.61
C GLU A 51 -15.53 -16.88 1.96
N LEU A 52 -14.30 -16.83 2.46
CA LEU A 52 -13.97 -16.18 3.74
C LEU A 52 -13.77 -14.67 3.59
N PHE A 53 -13.41 -14.22 2.40
CA PHE A 53 -13.03 -12.83 2.15
C PHE A 53 -14.17 -12.03 1.51
N HIS A 54 -14.39 -10.84 2.05
CA HIS A 54 -15.30 -9.84 1.50
C HIS A 54 -14.51 -8.68 0.89
N PHE A 55 -15.03 -8.06 -0.17
CA PHE A 55 -14.42 -6.87 -0.76
C PHE A 55 -15.07 -5.60 -0.22
N ASP A 56 -14.28 -4.71 0.36
CA ASP A 56 -14.70 -3.37 0.77
C ASP A 56 -14.44 -2.38 -0.37
N SER A 57 -15.51 -1.83 -0.94
CA SER A 57 -15.42 -0.93 -2.08
C SER A 57 -15.01 0.49 -1.73
N GLN A 58 -15.05 0.88 -0.44
CA GLN A 58 -14.59 2.20 0.00
C GLN A 58 -13.08 2.17 0.26
N GLU A 59 -12.62 1.10 0.90
CA GLU A 59 -11.20 0.91 1.24
C GLU A 59 -10.39 0.26 0.11
N LEU A 60 -11.07 -0.29 -0.89
CA LEU A 60 -10.53 -0.99 -2.05
C LEU A 60 -9.62 -2.16 -1.64
N VAL A 61 -10.12 -2.99 -0.72
CA VAL A 61 -9.37 -4.08 -0.08
C VAL A 61 -10.27 -5.30 0.14
N TYR A 62 -9.70 -6.50 0.10
CA TYR A 62 -10.38 -7.70 0.58
C TYR A 62 -10.06 -7.90 2.06
N TYR A 63 -11.06 -8.27 2.87
CA TYR A 63 -10.86 -8.54 4.28
C TYR A 63 -11.51 -9.84 4.73
N TYR A 64 -10.93 -10.45 5.75
CA TYR A 64 -11.47 -11.60 6.47
C TYR A 64 -11.17 -11.44 7.96
N ILE A 65 -12.22 -11.30 8.78
CA ILE A 65 -12.07 -11.29 10.24
C ILE A 65 -11.89 -12.72 10.72
N GLU A 66 -10.64 -13.15 10.90
CA GLU A 66 -10.29 -14.48 11.41
C GLU A 66 -10.78 -14.68 12.85
N LYS A 67 -10.72 -13.62 13.66
CA LYS A 67 -11.18 -13.62 15.04
C LYS A 67 -11.69 -12.23 15.41
N PRO A 68 -12.96 -12.05 15.80
CA PRO A 68 -13.48 -10.71 16.12
C PRO A 68 -12.82 -10.07 17.36
N GLY A 69 -12.34 -10.90 18.30
CA GLY A 69 -11.82 -10.46 19.60
C GLY A 69 -12.83 -10.69 20.73
N THR A 70 -12.57 -10.12 21.90
CA THR A 70 -13.43 -10.22 23.08
C THR A 70 -14.08 -8.88 23.42
N GLY A 71 -15.36 -8.90 23.76
CA GLY A 71 -16.16 -7.71 24.02
C GLY A 71 -16.78 -7.13 22.76
N THR A 72 -17.48 -6.01 22.91
CA THR A 72 -18.16 -5.30 21.81
C THR A 72 -17.50 -3.97 21.45
N THR A 73 -16.62 -3.46 22.31
CA THR A 73 -15.90 -2.21 22.07
C THR A 73 -14.83 -2.40 20.99
N LYS A 74 -14.82 -1.50 20.01
CA LYS A 74 -13.78 -1.38 19.00
C LYS A 74 -13.04 -0.06 19.20
N PRO A 75 -11.74 0.02 18.88
CA PRO A 75 -10.99 1.26 19.04
C PRO A 75 -11.49 2.31 18.05
N THR A 76 -11.65 3.54 18.54
CA THR A 76 -11.73 4.74 17.71
C THR A 76 -10.32 5.15 17.27
N ILE A 77 -10.23 6.15 16.41
CA ILE A 77 -8.94 6.77 16.03
C ILE A 77 -8.17 7.37 17.22
N ASP A 78 -8.87 7.68 18.32
CA ASP A 78 -8.28 8.28 19.52
C ASP A 78 -7.97 7.27 20.63
N SER A 79 -8.42 6.03 20.47
CA SER A 79 -8.10 4.94 21.40
C SER A 79 -6.60 4.60 21.36
N LEU A 80 -5.99 4.36 22.52
CA LEU A 80 -4.62 3.87 22.58
C LEU A 80 -4.60 2.39 22.21
N VAL A 81 -3.70 1.96 21.34
CA VAL A 81 -3.67 0.58 20.84
C VAL A 81 -2.30 -0.08 20.97
N SER A 82 -2.30 -1.38 21.27
CA SER A 82 -1.18 -2.29 21.04
C SER A 82 -1.61 -3.31 20.00
N PHE A 83 -0.82 -3.48 18.96
CA PHE A 83 -1.14 -4.39 17.87
C PHE A 83 0.13 -4.88 17.18
N ARG A 84 -0.02 -5.86 16.31
CA ARG A 84 1.06 -6.28 15.40
C ARG A 84 0.50 -6.57 14.03
N TYR A 85 1.36 -6.46 13.03
CA TYR A 85 1.07 -7.01 11.72
C TYR A 85 2.29 -7.63 11.05
N ILE A 86 2.01 -8.50 10.09
CA ILE A 86 2.99 -8.99 9.12
C ILE A 86 2.39 -8.81 7.73
N GLY A 87 3.14 -8.15 6.85
CA GLY A 87 2.84 -7.97 5.43
C GLY A 87 3.68 -8.89 4.57
N ARG A 88 3.03 -9.54 3.59
CA ARG A 88 3.65 -10.51 2.69
C ARG A 88 3.25 -10.28 1.24
N LEU A 89 4.13 -10.66 0.32
CA LEU A 89 3.74 -10.95 -1.06
C LEU A 89 2.88 -12.23 -1.08
N MET A 90 2.09 -12.41 -2.14
CA MET A 90 1.25 -13.62 -2.32
C MET A 90 2.05 -14.93 -2.37
N ASN A 91 3.36 -14.88 -2.62
CA ASN A 91 4.24 -16.05 -2.54
C ASN A 91 4.76 -16.36 -1.12
N GLY A 92 4.35 -15.57 -0.11
CA GLY A 92 4.71 -15.75 1.29
C GLY A 92 5.90 -14.92 1.77
N THR A 93 6.66 -14.26 0.88
CA THR A 93 7.80 -13.42 1.24
C THR A 93 7.35 -12.26 2.12
N ILE A 94 7.93 -12.15 3.32
CA ILE A 94 7.68 -11.03 4.24
C ILE A 94 8.32 -9.76 3.68
N VAL A 95 7.54 -8.69 3.57
CA VAL A 95 8.02 -7.39 3.07
C VAL A 95 7.90 -6.29 4.11
N ASP A 96 7.08 -6.50 5.14
CA ASP A 96 6.76 -5.48 6.13
C ASP A 96 6.30 -6.13 7.43
N SER A 97 6.57 -5.49 8.56
CA SER A 97 6.07 -5.91 9.87
C SER A 97 6.20 -4.78 10.89
N LEU A 98 5.22 -4.67 11.78
CA LEU A 98 5.27 -3.77 12.91
C LEU A 98 4.73 -4.46 14.15
N THR A 99 5.29 -4.14 15.31
CA THR A 99 4.73 -4.53 16.61
C THR A 99 4.73 -3.33 17.55
N VAL A 100 3.54 -2.92 17.94
CA VAL A 100 3.29 -1.92 18.97
C VAL A 100 3.05 -2.67 20.28
N LYS A 101 4.03 -2.59 21.19
CA LYS A 101 4.05 -3.36 22.43
C LYS A 101 2.97 -2.89 23.41
N GLN A 102 2.69 -3.75 24.39
CA GLN A 102 1.90 -3.40 25.58
C GLN A 102 2.79 -2.70 26.63
N PRO A 103 2.21 -1.83 27.47
CA PRO A 103 0.83 -1.34 27.41
C PRO A 103 0.60 -0.40 26.20
N PRO A 104 -0.65 -0.17 25.77
CA PRO A 104 -0.96 0.79 24.71
C PRO A 104 -0.50 2.21 25.07
N THR A 105 0.35 2.82 24.23
CA THR A 105 0.90 4.17 24.48
C THR A 105 0.59 5.20 23.39
N ALA A 106 0.13 4.75 22.22
CA ALA A 106 -0.09 5.61 21.06
C ALA A 106 -1.53 5.49 20.55
N PRO A 107 -2.21 6.62 20.25
CA PRO A 107 -3.52 6.62 19.62
C PRO A 107 -3.49 5.97 18.23
N LEU A 108 -4.57 5.28 17.83
CA LEU A 108 -4.64 4.61 16.54
C LEU A 108 -4.34 5.54 15.34
N ARG A 109 -4.76 6.81 15.40
CA ARG A 109 -4.47 7.80 14.35
C ARG A 109 -2.99 8.03 14.06
N THR A 110 -2.08 7.78 15.02
CA THR A 110 -0.64 8.04 14.82
C THR A 110 0.00 7.09 13.82
N PHE A 111 -0.64 5.95 13.54
CA PHE A 111 -0.15 4.97 12.57
C PHE A 111 -0.60 5.28 11.12
N GLY A 112 -1.43 6.32 10.94
CA GLY A 112 -1.92 6.77 9.64
C GLY A 112 -2.72 5.71 8.88
N SER A 113 -2.98 5.96 7.60
CA SER A 113 -3.61 4.99 6.69
C SER A 113 -2.62 3.97 6.11
N GLY A 114 -1.38 3.92 6.64
CA GLY A 114 -0.32 3.01 6.17
C GLY A 114 -0.83 1.58 6.08
N VAL A 115 -0.69 0.94 4.92
CA VAL A 115 -1.13 -0.45 4.62
C VAL A 115 -2.50 -0.86 5.20
N ARG A 116 -3.41 0.12 5.38
CA ARG A 116 -4.75 -0.03 5.99
C ARG A 116 -4.76 -0.38 7.49
N VAL A 117 -3.77 0.05 8.27
CA VAL A 117 -3.70 -0.17 9.73
C VAL A 117 -4.95 0.34 10.45
N VAL A 118 -5.32 1.61 10.25
CA VAL A 118 -6.49 2.22 10.93
C VAL A 118 -7.76 1.44 10.62
N TYR A 119 -8.00 1.11 9.35
CA TYR A 119 -9.14 0.28 8.94
C TYR A 119 -9.13 -1.08 9.65
N ALA A 120 -8.03 -1.84 9.51
CA ALA A 120 -7.90 -3.19 10.06
C ALA A 120 -8.16 -3.24 11.57
N ILE A 121 -7.50 -2.36 12.33
CA ILE A 121 -7.59 -2.34 13.79
C ILE A 121 -8.97 -1.87 14.26
N SER A 122 -9.62 -0.96 13.53
CA SER A 122 -10.98 -0.48 13.86
C SER A 122 -12.07 -1.53 13.60
N GLN A 123 -11.76 -2.63 12.89
CA GLN A 123 -12.69 -3.74 12.71
C GLN A 123 -12.74 -4.69 13.91
N LEU A 124 -11.77 -4.61 14.83
CA LEU A 124 -11.53 -5.62 15.85
C LEU A 124 -11.84 -5.13 17.27
N SER A 125 -12.19 -6.06 18.14
CA SER A 125 -12.11 -5.89 19.59
C SER A 125 -10.79 -6.49 20.11
N LYS A 126 -10.44 -6.22 21.37
CA LYS A 126 -9.20 -6.72 22.00
C LYS A 126 -9.02 -8.24 21.75
N GLY A 127 -7.81 -8.63 21.35
CA GLY A 127 -7.45 -10.01 21.02
C GLY A 127 -7.99 -10.52 19.67
N GLY A 128 -8.55 -9.63 18.85
CA GLY A 128 -9.05 -9.91 17.51
C GLY A 128 -7.94 -9.99 16.46
N LYS A 129 -8.25 -10.63 15.34
CA LYS A 129 -7.40 -10.86 14.18
C LYS A 129 -8.16 -10.63 12.88
N ILE A 130 -7.54 -9.93 11.95
CA ILE A 130 -8.09 -9.69 10.62
C ILE A 130 -6.99 -9.87 9.58
N ARG A 131 -7.36 -10.46 8.45
CA ARG A 131 -6.53 -10.52 7.26
C ARG A 131 -7.03 -9.56 6.21
N LEU A 132 -6.10 -8.90 5.55
CA LEU A 132 -6.35 -8.07 4.37
C LEU A 132 -5.60 -8.62 3.15
N VAL A 133 -6.22 -8.60 1.98
CA VAL A 133 -5.53 -8.71 0.69
C VAL A 133 -5.72 -7.41 -0.07
N ILE A 134 -4.61 -6.71 -0.28
CA ILE A 134 -4.55 -5.34 -0.80
C ILE A 134 -4.18 -5.39 -2.29
N PRO A 135 -5.07 -4.94 -3.19
CA PRO A 135 -4.75 -4.69 -4.60
C PRO A 135 -3.51 -3.82 -4.76
N SER A 136 -2.70 -4.10 -5.78
CA SER A 136 -1.52 -3.29 -6.05
C SER A 136 -1.89 -1.83 -6.34
N SER A 137 -2.96 -1.62 -7.14
CA SER A 137 -3.43 -0.31 -7.57
C SER A 137 -3.98 0.56 -6.43
N SER A 138 -4.33 -0.02 -5.27
CA SER A 138 -4.85 0.71 -4.10
C SER A 138 -3.77 0.98 -3.03
N GLN A 139 -2.52 0.60 -3.30
CA GLN A 139 -1.39 0.80 -2.39
C GLN A 139 -0.15 1.37 -3.08
N PHE A 140 0.72 0.53 -3.66
CA PHE A 140 2.00 0.96 -4.23
C PHE A 140 2.00 1.05 -5.76
N GLY A 141 1.01 0.44 -6.42
CA GLY A 141 0.87 0.47 -7.87
C GLY A 141 2.16 0.06 -8.57
N CYS A 142 2.62 0.86 -9.52
CA CYS A 142 3.85 0.64 -10.27
C CYS A 142 5.15 0.94 -9.51
N LEU A 143 5.07 1.42 -8.26
CA LEU A 143 6.24 1.77 -7.48
C LEU A 143 6.89 0.51 -6.93
N GLN A 144 8.22 0.46 -7.00
CA GLN A 144 9.00 -0.45 -6.19
C GLN A 144 9.20 0.18 -4.81
N VAL A 145 8.94 -0.59 -3.76
CA VAL A 145 9.10 -0.13 -2.37
C VAL A 145 10.03 -1.08 -1.62
N ALA A 146 10.85 -0.53 -0.74
CA ALA A 146 11.71 -1.31 0.14
C ALA A 146 11.14 -1.32 1.56
N GLY A 147 11.09 -2.51 2.17
CA GLY A 147 10.79 -2.71 3.59
C GLY A 147 11.76 -3.73 4.18
N VAL A 148 11.24 -4.80 4.79
CA VAL A 148 12.03 -5.99 5.16
C VAL A 148 12.61 -6.67 3.92
N ASN A 149 11.81 -6.74 2.85
CA ASN A 149 12.23 -7.13 1.51
C ASN A 149 11.65 -6.15 0.48
N ILE A 150 12.11 -6.27 -0.76
CA ILE A 150 11.59 -5.48 -1.87
C ILE A 150 10.15 -5.91 -2.18
N VAL A 151 9.26 -4.92 -2.32
CA VAL A 151 7.95 -5.07 -2.95
C VAL A 151 8.10 -4.68 -4.43
N PRO A 152 8.00 -5.64 -5.36
CA PRO A 152 8.05 -5.33 -6.78
C PRO A 152 6.86 -4.46 -7.23
N PRO A 153 7.01 -3.68 -8.31
CA PRO A 153 5.89 -3.01 -8.96
C PRO A 153 4.71 -3.94 -9.24
N ASN A 154 3.50 -3.43 -9.05
CA ASN A 154 2.22 -4.09 -9.30
C ASN A 154 2.01 -5.37 -8.47
N SER A 155 2.56 -5.41 -7.25
CA SER A 155 2.39 -6.53 -6.32
C SER A 155 1.15 -6.36 -5.44
N GLN A 156 0.33 -7.40 -5.35
CA GLN A 156 -0.72 -7.50 -4.34
C GLN A 156 -0.10 -7.98 -3.03
N LEU A 157 -0.64 -7.48 -1.90
CA LEU A 157 -0.08 -7.75 -0.57
C LEU A 157 -1.10 -8.44 0.31
N VAL A 158 -0.62 -9.36 1.14
CA VAL A 158 -1.41 -10.04 2.18
C VAL A 158 -0.91 -9.56 3.53
N TYR A 159 -1.80 -8.95 4.31
CA TYR A 159 -1.50 -8.48 5.66
C TYR A 159 -2.31 -9.23 6.70
N GLU A 160 -1.67 -9.57 7.80
CA GLU A 160 -2.29 -10.20 8.98
C GLU A 160 -2.14 -9.24 10.15
N TYR A 161 -3.26 -8.78 10.71
CA TYR A 161 -3.30 -7.85 11.84
C TYR A 161 -3.84 -8.54 13.08
N GLU A 162 -3.29 -8.19 14.24
CA GLU A 162 -3.82 -8.60 15.54
C GLU A 162 -3.84 -7.41 16.49
N LEU A 163 -5.02 -7.07 17.00
CA LEU A 163 -5.20 -6.09 18.07
C LEU A 163 -4.93 -6.79 19.41
N THR A 164 -3.77 -6.58 20.01
CA THR A 164 -3.36 -7.30 21.22
C THR A 164 -3.88 -6.64 22.49
N ASP A 165 -4.01 -5.31 22.50
CA ASP A 165 -4.59 -4.56 23.61
C ASP A 165 -5.11 -3.19 23.17
N MET A 166 -5.99 -2.60 23.96
CA MET A 166 -6.47 -1.24 23.73
C MET A 166 -6.97 -0.57 25.02
N ILE A 167 -6.86 0.76 25.04
CA ILE A 167 -7.56 1.63 25.99
C ILE A 167 -8.53 2.48 25.17
N PRO A 168 -9.86 2.28 25.30
CA PRO A 168 -10.84 3.08 24.58
C PRO A 168 -10.72 4.58 24.91
N SER A 169 -10.95 5.44 23.93
CA SER A 169 -11.26 6.86 24.20
C SER A 169 -12.74 6.99 24.57
N TYR A 170 -13.06 7.73 25.62
CA TYR A 170 -14.43 8.11 25.98
C TYR A 170 -14.88 9.37 25.25
#